data_AF-A0A2X2VB18-F1
#
_entry.id   AF-A0A2X2VB18-F1
#
_cell.length_a   1.000
_cell.length_b   1.000
_cell.length_c   1.000
_cell.angle_alpha   90.00
_cell.angle_beta   90.00
_cell.angle_gamma   90.00
#
_symmetry.space_group_name_H-M   'P 1'
#
loop_
_entity.id
_entity.type
_entity.pdbx_description
1 polymer ?
#
loop_
_entity_poly.entity_id
_entity_poly.type
_entity_poly.pdbx_seq_one_letter_code
_entity_poly.pdbx_strand_id
1 'polypeptide(L)' 'MNKGPRFDLLSMLIAAVRSNLGVALLPRFAIQHDLDNGEMVIPCDVPMRTGNRFIMTWREEKAESRYLQIFP' A
#
# COMPACT_ATOMS: atom_id res chain seq x y z
N MET A 1 -15.44 -8.53 18.96
CA MET A 1 -16.14 -9.19 17.83
C MET A 1 -15.91 -8.32 16.60
N ASN A 2 -15.00 -8.69 15.69
CA ASN A 2 -14.79 -7.94 14.45
C ASN A 2 -15.94 -8.28 13.48
N LYS A 3 -16.91 -7.39 13.33
CA LYS A 3 -18.08 -7.56 12.45
C LYS A 3 -17.88 -6.83 11.11
N GLY A 4 -16.98 -7.35 10.27
CA GLY A 4 -16.76 -6.78 8.93
C GLY A 4 -16.06 -7.76 7.99
N PRO A 5 -16.21 -7.58 6.66
CA PRO A 5 -15.46 -8.34 5.68
C PRO A 5 -13.96 -8.18 5.91
N ARG A 6 -13.23 -9.30 5.97
CA ARG A 6 -11.77 -9.30 6.06
C ARG A 6 -11.21 -9.60 4.70
N PHE A 7 -10.44 -8.67 4.18
CA PHE A 7 -9.73 -8.84 2.91
C PHE A 7 -8.26 -9.09 3.21
N ASP A 8 -7.72 -10.17 2.65
CA ASP A 8 -6.34 -10.56 2.86
C ASP A 8 -5.38 -9.82 1.92
N LEU A 9 -5.89 -9.31 0.79
CA LEU A 9 -5.10 -8.58 -0.20
C LEU A 9 -5.33 -7.07 -0.07
N LEU A 10 -4.22 -6.32 -0.12
CA LEU A 10 -4.25 -4.86 -0.15
C LEU A 10 -5.10 -4.32 -1.30
N SER A 11 -5.03 -4.95 -2.47
CA SER A 11 -5.80 -4.57 -3.66
C SER A 11 -7.31 -4.68 -3.45
N MET A 12 -7.78 -5.67 -2.67
CA MET A 12 -9.19 -5.82 -2.35
C MET A 12 -9.67 -4.71 -1.40
N LEU A 13 -8.85 -4.33 -0.42
CA LEU A 13 -9.16 -3.20 0.46
C LEU A 13 -9.26 -1.89 -0.35
N ILE A 14 -8.33 -1.65 -1.27
CA ILE A 14 -8.36 -0.47 -2.16
C ILE A 14 -9.65 -0.47 -2.99
N ALA A 15 -10.00 -1.59 -3.62
CA ALA A 15 -11.22 -1.71 -4.40
C ALA A 15 -12.49 -1.45 -3.57
N ALA A 16 -12.53 -1.93 -2.32
CA ALA A 16 -13.64 -1.71 -1.41
C ALA A 16 -13.79 -0.23 -1.02
N VAL A 17 -12.68 0.46 -0.72
CA VAL A 17 -12.69 1.91 -0.42
C VAL A 17 -13.14 2.71 -1.64
N ARG A 18 -12.62 2.42 -2.84
CA ARG A 18 -13.08 3.04 -4.11
C ARG A 18 -14.58 2.86 -4.36
N SER A 19 -15.12 1.74 -3.92
CA SER A 19 -16.54 1.41 -4.07
C SER A 19 -17.41 2.00 -2.95
N ASN A 20 -16.87 2.90 -2.13
CA ASN A 20 -17.55 3.53 -0.99
C ASN A 20 -18.07 2.53 0.05
N LEU A 21 -17.40 1.38 0.23
CA LEU A 21 -17.82 0.34 1.17
C LEU A 21 -17.30 0.56 2.60
N GLY A 22 -16.51 1.61 2.84
CA GLY A 22 -16.03 1.98 4.17
C GLY A 22 -14.64 2.61 4.17
N VAL A 23 -13.92 2.45 5.28
CA VAL A 23 -12.57 2.95 5.51
C VAL A 23 -11.58 1.80 5.67
N ALA A 24 -10.34 2.01 5.22
CA ALA A 24 -9.26 1.04 5.39
C ALA A 24 -7.95 1.73 5.79
N LEU A 25 -7.12 1.02 6.54
CA LEU A 25 -5.74 1.41 6.80
C LEU A 25 -4.87 0.89 5.64
N LEU A 26 -4.30 1.81 4.86
CA LEU A 26 -3.54 1.50 3.66
C LEU A 26 -2.17 2.21 3.68
N PRO A 27 -1.11 1.63 3.09
CA PRO A 27 0.13 2.35 2.83
C PRO A 27 -0.11 3.49 1.83
N ARG A 28 0.35 4.70 2.15
CA ARG A 28 0.12 5.89 1.30
C ARG A 28 0.58 5.71 -0.15
N PHE A 29 1.73 5.07 -0.36
CA PHE A 29 2.26 4.84 -1.70
C PHE A 29 1.32 4.01 -2.60
N ALA A 30 0.44 3.19 -2.01
CA ALA A 30 -0.46 2.32 -2.77
C ALA A 30 -1.73 3.05 -3.27
N ILE A 31 -2.00 4.26 -2.75
CA ILE A 31 -3.19 5.06 -3.05
C ILE A 31 -2.86 6.51 -3.42
N GLN A 32 -1.59 6.82 -3.69
CA GLN A 32 -1.16 8.21 -3.89
C GLN A 32 -1.91 8.89 -5.05
N HIS A 33 -2.13 8.17 -6.16
CA HIS A 33 -2.92 8.65 -7.29
C HIS A 33 -4.36 8.98 -6.89
N ASP A 34 -5.01 8.15 -6.08
CA ASP A 34 -6.37 8.39 -5.59
C ASP A 34 -6.43 9.65 -4.71
N LEU A 35 -5.41 9.86 -3.87
CA LEU A 35 -5.29 11.05 -3.03
C LEU A 35 -5.08 12.31 -3.87
N ASP A 36 -4.19 12.25 -4.86
CA ASP A 36 -3.85 13.38 -5.73
C ASP A 36 -5.06 13.84 -6.56
N ASN A 37 -5.91 12.90 -6.99
CA ASN A 37 -7.13 13.18 -7.75
C ASN A 37 -8.37 13.44 -6.87
N GLY A 38 -8.24 13.33 -5.54
CA GLY A 38 -9.38 13.47 -4.62
C GLY A 38 -10.40 12.34 -4.67
N GLU A 39 -10.06 11.20 -5.28
CA GLU A 39 -10.88 9.97 -5.28
C GLU A 39 -10.91 9.31 -3.90
N MET A 40 -9.87 9.54 -3.08
CA MET A 40 -9.82 9.16 -1.68
C MET A 40 -9.37 10.33 -0.81
N VAL A 41 -9.77 10.27 0.45
CA VAL A 41 -9.32 11.22 1.48
C VAL A 41 -8.75 10.47 2.67
N ILE A 42 -7.88 11.13 3.44
CA ILE A 42 -7.38 10.59 4.71
C ILE A 42 -8.25 11.15 5.83
N PRO A 43 -9.22 10.38 6.38
CA PRO A 43 -10.14 10.88 7.41
C PRO A 43 -9.44 11.13 8.75
N CYS A 44 -8.36 10.39 9.02
CA CYS A 44 -7.56 10.51 10.24
C CYS A 44 -6.08 10.53 9.85
N ASP A 45 -5.46 11.72 9.84
CA ASP A 45 -4.04 11.84 9.49
C ASP A 45 -3.12 11.59 10.70
N VAL A 46 -3.23 10.38 11.25
CA VAL A 46 -2.35 9.92 12.32
C VAL A 46 -1.44 8.83 11.73
N PRO A 47 -0.15 9.12 11.47
CA PRO A 47 0.74 8.13 10.90
C PRO A 47 0.92 6.96 11.86
N MET A 48 0.57 5.75 11.41
CA MET A 48 0.70 4.54 12.21
C MET A 48 1.88 3.69 11.71
N ARG A 49 2.83 3.41 12.60
CA ARG A 49 3.94 2.51 12.32
C ARG A 49 3.47 1.07 12.52
N THR A 50 3.39 0.30 11.43
CA THR A 50 2.98 -1.11 11.46
C THR A 50 4.16 -2.07 11.68
N GLY A 51 5.40 -1.58 11.55
CA GLY A 51 6.61 -2.42 11.53
C GLY A 51 6.88 -3.10 10.18
N ASN A 52 5.89 -3.12 9.27
CA ASN A 52 6.03 -3.71 7.94
C ASN A 52 6.89 -2.83 7.04
N ARG A 53 7.70 -3.47 6.18
CA ARG A 53 8.54 -2.80 5.19
C ARG A 53 8.36 -3.46 3.83
N PHE A 54 8.25 -2.63 2.80
CA PHE A 54 8.38 -3.07 1.42
C PHE A 54 9.86 -3.01 1.07
N ILE A 55 10.46 -4.17 0.80
CA ILE A 55 11.90 -4.30 0.57
C ILE A 55 12.14 -4.93 -0.80
N MET A 56 13.16 -4.44 -1.49
CA MET A 56 13.69 -5.11 -2.66
C MET A 56 14.67 -6.20 -2.21
N THR A 57 14.52 -7.41 -2.76
CA THR A 57 15.44 -8.52 -2.48
C THR A 57 15.98 -9.07 -3.79
N TRP A 58 17.22 -9.52 -3.76
CA TRP A 58 17.90 -10.14 -4.89
C TRP A 58 18.80 -11.28 -4.39
N ARG A 59 19.22 -12.15 -5.31
CA ARG A 59 20.29 -13.11 -5.00
C ARG A 59 21.63 -12.41 -5.11
N GLU A 60 22.55 -12.74 -4.22
CA GLU A 60 23.86 -12.10 -4.11
C GLU A 60 24.64 -12.10 -5.43
N GLU A 61 24.53 -13.17 -6.25
CA GLU A 61 25.24 -13.28 -7.52
C GLU A 61 24.77 -12.25 -8.56
N LYS A 62 23.60 -11.63 -8.32
CA LYS A 62 23.04 -10.57 -9.18
C LYS A 62 23.28 -9.17 -8.63
N ALA A 63 24.00 -8.99 -7.53
CA ALA A 63 24.23 -7.68 -6.92
C ALA A 63 24.86 -6.67 -7.90
N GLU A 64 25.80 -7.12 -8.74
CA GLU A 64 26.46 -6.30 -9.77
C GLU A 64 25.67 -6.21 -11.09
N SER A 65 24.44 -6.70 -11.11
CA SER A 65 23.59 -6.60 -12.29
C SER A 65 23.29 -5.13 -12.60
N ARG A 66 23.57 -4.73 -13.84
CA ARG A 66 23.21 -3.40 -14.35
C ARG A 66 21.73 -3.06 -14.12
N TYR A 67 20.84 -4.06 -14.11
CA TYR A 67 19.42 -3.87 -13.85
C TYR A 67 19.11 -3.44 -12.41
N LEU A 68 19.91 -3.88 -11.42
CA LEU A 68 19.75 -3.42 -10.03
C LEU A 68 20.35 -2.03 -9.84
N GLN A 69 21.43 -1.71 -10.54
CA GLN A 69 22.09 -0.39 -10.45
C GLN A 69 21.26 0.75 -11.04
N ILE A 70 20.36 0.45 -11.98
CA ILE A 70 19.48 1.46 -12.62
C ILE A 70 18.07 1.50 -12.03
N PHE A 71 17.75 0.64 -11.05
CA PHE A 71 16.45 0.67 -10.40
C PHE A 71 16.39 1.88 -9.44
N PRO A 72 15.46 2.83 -9.63
CA PRO A 72 15.39 4.06 -8.84
C PRO A 72 14.90 3.85 -7.40
#